data_AF-A0A427MDF2-F1
#
_entry.id   AF-A0A427MDF2-F1
#
_cell.length_a   1.000
_cell.length_b   1.000
_cell.length_c   1.000
_cell.angle_alpha   90.00
_cell.angle_beta   90.00
_cell.angle_gamma   90.00
#
_symmetry.space_group_name_H-M   'P 1'
#
loop_
_entity.id
_entity.type
_entity.pdbx_description
1 polymer ?
#
loop_
_entity_poly.entity_id
_entity_poly.type
_entity_poly.pdbx_seq_one_letter_code
_entity_poly.pdbx_strand_id
1 'polypeptide(L)'
;MEYDPYYPTILPPGIALALVFAMNILATLLAIFVARKMKRRKWLPHAVAFLWVLFSTFILCELALPTMAPGEEAGPGEGLILLPILEQTPIVLFVYALVLLFLRLNRSAAGQDRSELFR
;
A
#
# COMPACT_ATOMS: atom_id res chain seq x y z
N MET A 1 -13.89 -3.87 -21.77
CA MET A 1 -12.48 -3.89 -22.22
C MET A 1 -12.35 -5.11 -23.10
N GLU A 2 -12.14 -4.88 -24.40
CA GLU A 2 -11.89 -5.93 -25.39
C GLU A 2 -10.58 -6.65 -25.05
N TYR A 3 -10.54 -7.97 -25.16
CA TYR A 3 -9.32 -8.75 -25.06
C TYR A 3 -8.53 -8.59 -26.36
N ASP A 4 -7.29 -8.08 -26.30
CA ASP A 4 -6.40 -7.99 -27.45
C ASP A 4 -5.53 -9.26 -27.54
N PRO A 5 -5.72 -10.11 -28.56
CA PRO A 5 -4.94 -11.33 -28.73
C PRO A 5 -3.47 -11.08 -29.12
N TYR A 6 -3.11 -9.88 -29.57
CA TYR A 6 -1.73 -9.53 -29.93
C TYR A 6 -0.89 -9.10 -28.72
N TYR A 7 -1.54 -8.65 -27.65
CA TYR A 7 -0.90 -8.20 -26.41
C TYR A 7 -1.53 -8.88 -25.18
N PRO A 8 -1.23 -10.17 -24.96
CA PRO A 8 -1.83 -10.92 -23.87
C PRO A 8 -1.35 -10.40 -22.50
N THR A 9 -2.31 -10.00 -21.67
CA THR A 9 -2.12 -9.73 -20.23
C THR A 9 -2.50 -10.96 -19.41
N ILE A 10 -1.85 -11.19 -18.26
CA ILE A 10 -2.21 -12.29 -17.35
C ILE A 10 -3.66 -12.14 -16.86
N LEU A 11 -4.06 -10.91 -16.53
CA LEU A 11 -5.42 -10.58 -16.13
C LEU A 11 -5.86 -9.28 -16.80
N PRO A 12 -7.12 -9.17 -17.26
CA PRO A 12 -7.62 -7.91 -17.80
C PRO A 12 -7.39 -6.75 -16.81
N PRO A 13 -6.88 -5.59 -17.25
CA PRO A 13 -6.43 -4.54 -16.34
C PRO A 13 -7.49 -4.07 -15.33
N GLY A 14 -8.76 -3.99 -15.75
CA GLY A 14 -9.86 -3.65 -14.84
C GLY A 14 -10.10 -4.70 -13.75
N ILE A 15 -9.92 -5.98 -14.06
CA ILE A 15 -10.04 -7.08 -13.09
C ILE A 15 -8.81 -7.11 -12.18
N ALA A 16 -7.62 -6.93 -12.73
CA ALA A 16 -6.37 -6.85 -11.97
C ALA A 16 -6.42 -5.70 -10.95
N LEU A 17 -6.86 -4.52 -11.39
CA LEU A 17 -7.04 -3.35 -10.53
C LEU A 17 -8.05 -3.62 -9.42
N ALA A 18 -9.23 -4.14 -9.75
CA ALA A 18 -10.26 -4.46 -8.76
C ALA A 18 -9.78 -5.49 -7.73
N LEU A 19 -9.05 -6.51 -8.17
CA LEU A 19 -8.51 -7.56 -7.30
C LEU A 19 -7.45 -7.01 -6.35
N VAL A 20 -6.46 -6.28 -6.87
CA VAL A 20 -5.39 -5.68 -6.06
C VAL A 20 -5.96 -4.67 -5.07
N PHE A 21 -6.93 -3.87 -5.51
CA PHE A 21 -7.62 -2.92 -4.64
C PHE A 21 -8.38 -3.61 -3.49
N ALA A 22 -9.14 -4.66 -3.80
CA ALA A 22 -9.83 -5.45 -2.78
C ALA A 22 -8.85 -6.12 -1.80
N MET A 23 -7.73 -6.65 -2.29
CA MET A 23 -6.66 -7.22 -1.46
C MET A 23 -6.02 -6.18 -0.53
N ASN A 24 -5.79 -4.96 -1.00
CA ASN A 24 -5.22 -3.88 -0.18
C ASN A 24 -6.15 -3.48 0.97
N ILE A 25 -7.46 -3.37 0.72
CA ILE A 25 -8.47 -3.12 1.77
C ILE A 25 -8.49 -4.28 2.76
N LEU A 26 -8.50 -5.51 2.26
CA LEU A 26 -8.56 -6.69 3.11
C LEU A 26 -7.31 -6.80 4.01
N ALA A 27 -6.13 -6.55 3.46
CA ALA A 27 -4.86 -6.55 4.19
C ALA A 27 -4.85 -5.51 5.32
N THR A 28 -5.35 -4.30 5.07
CA THR A 28 -5.44 -3.25 6.11
C THR A 28 -6.45 -3.61 7.19
N LEU A 29 -7.62 -4.14 6.82
CA LEU A 29 -8.62 -4.62 7.79
C LEU A 29 -8.05 -5.76 8.65
N LEU A 30 -7.39 -6.75 8.03
CA LEU A 30 -6.74 -7.84 8.74
C LEU A 30 -5.68 -7.33 9.71
N ALA A 31 -4.84 -6.38 9.31
CA ALA A 31 -3.84 -5.79 10.20
C ALA A 31 -4.47 -5.20 11.46
N ILE A 32 -5.60 -4.49 11.33
CA ILE A 32 -6.33 -3.95 12.49
C ILE A 32 -6.86 -5.06 13.39
N PHE A 33 -7.51 -6.08 12.83
CA PHE A 33 -8.05 -7.20 13.60
C PHE A 33 -6.95 -7.99 14.33
N VAL A 34 -5.85 -8.28 13.64
CA VAL A 34 -4.70 -9.01 14.20
C VAL A 34 -4.00 -8.17 15.27
N ALA A 35 -3.78 -6.87 15.03
CA ALA A 35 -3.18 -5.98 16.01
C ALA A 35 -4.03 -5.84 17.28
N ARG A 36 -5.36 -5.90 17.17
CA ARG A 36 -6.28 -5.93 18.32
C ARG A 36 -6.14 -7.21 19.15
N LYS A 37 -5.89 -8.35 18.50
CA LYS A 37 -5.74 -9.66 19.17
C LYS A 37 -4.34 -9.89 19.76
N MET A 38 -3.32 -9.16 19.27
CA MET A 38 -1.95 -9.27 19.77
C MET A 38 -1.71 -8.47 21.05
N LYS A 39 -1.21 -9.14 22.11
CA LYS A 39 -0.84 -8.49 23.39
C LYS A 39 0.49 -7.73 23.34
N ARG A 40 1.43 -8.13 22.46
CA ARG A 40 2.75 -7.50 22.27
C ARG A 40 3.01 -7.28 20.77
N ARG A 41 3.82 -6.26 20.42
CA ARG A 41 4.20 -5.91 19.04
C ARG A 41 3.02 -5.63 18.09
N LYS A 42 2.02 -4.86 18.56
CA LYS A 42 0.86 -4.44 17.77
C LYS A 42 1.20 -3.65 16.48
N TRP A 43 2.42 -3.16 16.36
CA TRP A 43 2.93 -2.48 15.16
C TRP A 43 3.26 -3.43 14.01
N LEU A 44 3.55 -4.71 14.30
CA LEU A 44 3.99 -5.68 13.31
C LEU A 44 2.94 -5.99 12.23
N PRO A 45 1.66 -6.22 12.57
CA PRO A 45 0.63 -6.48 11.55
C PRO A 45 0.44 -5.28 10.61
N HIS A 46 0.55 -4.06 11.14
CA HIS A 46 0.42 -2.86 10.33
C HIS A 46 1.66 -2.63 9.45
N ALA A 47 2.86 -2.95 9.93
CA ALA A 47 4.08 -2.93 9.10
C ALA A 47 4.02 -3.96 7.96
N VAL A 48 3.45 -5.15 8.20
CA VAL A 48 3.23 -6.16 7.16
C VAL A 48 2.20 -5.70 6.14
N ALA A 49 1.07 -5.13 6.57
CA ALA A 49 0.08 -4.57 5.64
C ALA A 49 0.63 -3.38 4.85
N PHE A 50 1.50 -2.57 5.45
CA PHE A 50 2.21 -1.50 4.76
C PHE A 50 3.09 -2.06 3.62
N LEU A 51 3.93 -3.05 3.94
CA LEU A 51 4.76 -3.72 2.94
C LEU A 51 3.91 -4.36 1.84
N TRP A 52 2.79 -4.99 2.21
CA TRP A 52 1.85 -5.55 1.23
C TRP A 52 1.35 -4.48 0.24
N VAL A 53 0.85 -3.34 0.74
CA VAL A 53 0.38 -2.26 -0.14
C VAL A 53 1.51 -1.73 -1.01
N LEU A 54 2.72 -1.62 -0.48
CA LEU A 54 3.90 -1.19 -1.25
C LEU A 54 4.23 -2.16 -2.40
N PHE A 55 4.23 -3.47 -2.11
CA PHE A 55 4.48 -4.51 -3.10
C PHE A 55 3.31 -4.75 -4.07
N SER A 56 2.09 -4.38 -3.68
CA SER A 56 0.88 -4.56 -4.51
C SER A 56 0.97 -3.82 -5.85
N THR A 57 1.72 -2.71 -5.90
CA THR A 57 2.02 -1.96 -7.14
C THR A 57 2.76 -2.82 -8.14
N PHE A 58 3.79 -3.54 -7.70
CA PHE A 58 4.57 -4.44 -8.55
C PHE A 58 3.73 -5.63 -9.02
N ILE A 59 2.87 -6.15 -8.14
CA ILE A 59 1.94 -7.23 -8.50
C ILE A 59 0.94 -6.74 -9.56
N LEU A 60 0.43 -5.50 -9.46
CA LEU A 60 -0.44 -4.95 -10.49
C LEU A 60 0.30 -4.77 -11.82
N CYS A 61 1.55 -4.27 -11.80
CA CYS A 61 2.37 -4.18 -13.00
C CYS A 61 2.45 -5.54 -13.72
N GLU A 62 2.84 -6.59 -13.01
CA GLU A 62 2.98 -7.94 -13.58
C GLU A 62 1.64 -8.51 -14.09
N LEU A 63 0.52 -8.22 -13.40
CA LEU A 63 -0.78 -8.75 -13.78
C LEU A 63 -1.42 -8.02 -14.97
N ALA A 64 -1.24 -6.70 -15.03
CA ALA A 64 -2.00 -5.81 -15.91
C ALA A 64 -1.20 -5.26 -17.09
N LEU A 65 0.14 -5.28 -17.05
CA LEU A 65 0.95 -4.86 -18.19
C LEU A 65 1.02 -5.98 -19.24
N PRO A 66 0.82 -5.66 -20.52
CA PRO A 66 0.97 -6.64 -21.59
C PRO A 66 2.45 -7.02 -21.77
N THR A 67 2.68 -8.27 -22.14
CA THR A 67 4.03 -8.73 -22.51
C THR A 67 4.35 -8.20 -23.91
N MET A 68 5.23 -7.20 -24.01
CA MET A 68 5.63 -6.61 -25.30
C MET A 68 6.83 -7.31 -25.93
N ALA A 69 6.87 -7.35 -27.26
CA ALA A 69 8.02 -7.85 -27.98
C ALA A 69 9.22 -6.88 -27.84
N PRO A 70 10.47 -7.37 -27.89
CA PRO A 70 11.63 -6.50 -27.78
C PRO A 70 11.68 -5.49 -28.94
N GLY A 71 11.61 -4.20 -28.61
CA GLY A 71 11.62 -3.09 -29.57
C GLY A 71 10.27 -2.37 -29.73
N GLU A 72 9.21 -2.86 -29.07
CA GLU A 72 7.92 -2.18 -29.01
C GLU A 72 7.83 -1.27 -27.78
N GLU A 73 7.27 -0.08 -27.97
CA GLU A 73 7.04 0.88 -26.89
C GLU A 73 5.59 0.83 -26.41
N ALA A 74 5.41 0.94 -25.09
CA ALA A 74 4.10 0.97 -24.46
C ALA A 74 3.24 2.11 -25.03
N GLY A 75 1.97 1.82 -25.29
CA GLY A 75 1.03 2.80 -25.83
C GLY A 75 0.82 3.98 -24.87
N PRO A 76 0.58 5.21 -25.37
CA PRO A 76 0.33 6.35 -24.52
C PRO A 76 -0.95 6.13 -23.70
N GLY A 77 -0.79 5.79 -22.42
CA GLY A 77 -1.89 5.51 -21.50
C GLY A 77 -1.75 4.22 -20.69
N GLU A 78 -0.92 3.26 -21.12
CA GLU A 78 -0.76 1.99 -20.39
C GLU A 78 -0.16 2.18 -19.00
N GLY A 79 0.76 3.14 -18.86
CA GLY A 79 1.30 3.54 -17.55
C GLY A 79 0.29 4.25 -16.64
N LEU A 80 -0.84 4.76 -17.17
CA LEU A 80 -1.85 5.46 -16.37
C LEU A 80 -2.64 4.51 -15.47
N ILE A 81 -2.74 3.22 -15.82
CA ILE A 81 -3.34 2.19 -14.95
C ILE A 81 -2.57 2.03 -13.63
N LEU A 82 -1.30 2.43 -13.60
CA LEU A 82 -0.45 2.35 -12.42
C LEU A 82 -0.59 3.56 -11.49
N LEU A 83 -1.08 4.70 -11.98
CA LEU A 83 -1.23 5.94 -11.20
C LEU A 83 -2.00 5.74 -9.89
N PRO A 84 -3.15 5.05 -9.83
CA PRO A 84 -3.91 4.90 -8.60
C PRO A 84 -3.15 4.15 -7.49
N ILE A 85 -2.27 3.22 -7.86
CA ILE A 85 -1.49 2.46 -6.87
C ILE A 85 -0.15 3.15 -6.58
N LEU A 86 0.45 3.80 -7.58
CA LEU A 86 1.63 4.65 -7.37
C LEU A 86 1.31 5.81 -6.42
N GLU A 87 0.10 6.39 -6.50
CA GLU A 87 -0.40 7.44 -5.60
C GLU A 87 -0.72 6.90 -4.19
N GLN A 88 -1.14 5.64 -4.05
CA GLN A 88 -1.37 5.03 -2.73
C GLN A 88 -0.10 4.97 -1.89
N THR A 89 1.06 4.74 -2.51
CA THR A 89 2.34 4.59 -1.80
C THR A 89 2.73 5.83 -0.98
N PRO A 90 2.81 7.05 -1.55
CA PRO A 90 3.13 8.26 -0.79
C PRO A 90 2.01 8.63 0.21
N ILE A 91 0.74 8.37 -0.11
CA ILE A 91 -0.38 8.64 0.82
C ILE A 91 -0.23 7.79 2.08
N VAL A 92 0.01 6.48 1.93
CA VAL A 92 0.17 5.58 3.07
C VAL A 92 1.41 5.95 3.88
N LEU A 93 2.53 6.26 3.23
CA LEU A 93 3.75 6.77 3.89
C LEU A 93 3.48 8.05 4.69
N PHE A 94 2.74 8.99 4.11
CA PHE A 94 2.40 10.26 4.74
C PHE A 94 1.53 10.07 5.99
N VAL A 95 0.48 9.25 5.90
CA VAL A 95 -0.38 8.92 7.04
C VAL A 95 0.43 8.25 8.15
N TYR A 96 1.33 7.34 7.80
CA TYR A 96 2.19 6.68 8.78
C TYR A 96 3.18 7.64 9.45
N ALA A 97 3.78 8.54 8.68
CA ALA A 97 4.65 9.58 9.20
C ALA A 97 3.93 10.50 10.18
N LEU A 98 2.69 10.89 9.87
CA LEU A 98 1.84 11.69 10.78
C LEU A 98 1.53 10.94 12.07
N VAL A 99 1.16 9.67 12.00
CA VAL A 99 0.88 8.85 13.20
C VAL A 99 2.12 8.71 14.07
N LEU A 100 3.28 8.45 13.47
CA LEU A 100 4.56 8.35 14.20
C LEU A 100 4.95 9.68 14.84
N LEU A 101 4.76 10.80 14.12
CA LEU A 101 5.02 12.13 14.63
C LEU A 101 4.11 12.46 15.80
N PHE A 102 2.81 12.18 15.68
CA PHE A 102 1.83 12.40 16.75
C PHE A 102 2.15 11.57 18.00
N LEU A 103 2.49 10.28 17.83
CA LEU A 103 2.92 9.42 18.94
C LEU A 103 4.21 9.91 19.59
N ARG A 104 5.15 10.45 18.80
CA ARG A 104 6.40 11.01 19.32
C ARG A 104 6.13 12.27 20.13
N LEU A 105 5.30 13.19 19.61
CA LEU A 105 4.92 14.42 20.30
C LEU A 105 4.17 14.12 21.60
N ASN A 106 3.20 13.20 21.60
CA ASN A 106 2.50 12.81 22.83
C ASN A 106 3.41 12.12 23.85
N ARG A 107 4.40 11.34 23.41
CA ARG A 107 5.41 10.77 24.32
C ARG A 107 6.33 11.83 24.91
N SER A 108 6.74 12.82 24.12
CA SER A 108 7.55 13.95 24.60
C SER A 108 6.77 14.79 25.62
N ALA A 109 5.50 15.08 25.36
CA ALA A 109 4.62 15.79 26.31
C ALA A 109 4.44 15.02 27.64
N ALA A 110 4.17 13.71 27.57
CA ALA A 110 4.03 12.88 28.76
C ALA A 110 5.35 12.67 29.54
N GLY A 111 6.50 12.76 28.87
CA GLY A 111 7.82 12.71 29.50
C GLY A 111 8.19 14.01 30.21
N GLN A 112 7.81 15.14 29.62
CA GLN A 112 8.05 16.48 30.17
C GLN A 112 7.18 16.74 31.42
N ASP A 113 5.91 16.36 31.39
CA ASP A 113 4.97 16.49 32.51
C ASP A 113 5.42 15.68 33.76
N ARG A 114 5.98 14.48 33.55
CA ARG A 114 6.60 13.70 34.63
C ARG A 114 7.85 14.36 35.22
N SER A 115 8.63 15.09 34.43
CA SER A 115 9.85 15.73 34.94
C SER A 115 9.57 16.98 35.79
N GLU A 116 8.43 17.65 35.58
CA GLU A 116 8.01 18.79 36.39
C GLU A 116 7.35 18.37 37.70
N LEU A 117 6.67 17.21 37.74
CA LEU A 117 6.02 16.67 38.93
C LEU A 117 6.99 16.12 40.00
N PHE A 118 8.25 15.89 39.64
CA PHE A 118 9.32 15.40 40.52
C PHE A 118 10.34 16.47 40.92
N ARG A 119 10.04 17.76 40.68
CA ARG A 119 10.90 18.89 41.06
C ARG A 119 10.25 19.72 42.16
#